data_AF-A0A7L4YCU2-F1
#
_entry.id   AF-A0A7L4YCU2-F1
#
_cell.length_a   1.000
_cell.length_b   1.000
_cell.length_c   1.000
_cell.angle_alpha   90.00
_cell.angle_beta   90.00
_cell.angle_gamma   90.00
#
_symmetry.space_group_name_H-M   'P 1'
#
loop_
_entity.id
_entity.type
_entity.pdbx_description
1 polymer ?
#
loop_
_entity_poly.entity_id
_entity_poly.type
_entity_poly.pdbx_seq_one_letter_code
_entity_poly.pdbx_strand_id
1 'polypeptide(L)' 'MSSAPIVVHRPSPSGGRRVTARRTGRDEILGLAHSDHDRVVFLVAAGVIDPEQVLDDPH' A
#
# COMPACT_ATOMS: atom_id res chain seq x y z
N MET A 1 -17.83 -5.97 -2.48
CA MET A 1 -16.46 -5.56 -2.85
C MET A 1 -16.03 -4.50 -1.87
N SER A 2 -15.46 -4.88 -0.73
CA SER A 2 -14.89 -3.93 0.22
C SER A 2 -13.40 -3.80 -0.11
N SER A 3 -12.99 -2.75 -0.82
CA SER A 3 -11.56 -2.42 -0.87
C SER A 3 -11.16 -1.94 0.53
N ALA A 4 -10.16 -2.58 1.11
CA ALA A 4 -9.53 -2.07 2.32
C ALA A 4 -8.75 -0.80 1.93
N PRO A 5 -8.95 0.35 2.59
CA PRO A 5 -8.15 1.54 2.32
C PRO A 5 -6.66 1.23 2.43
N ILE A 6 -5.89 1.57 1.39
CA ILE A 6 -4.45 1.41 1.35
C ILE A 6 -3.82 2.75 1.72
N VAL A 7 -2.91 2.73 2.70
CA VAL A 7 -2.18 3.92 3.13
C VAL A 7 -0.70 3.71 2.85
N VAL A 8 -0.14 4.60 2.04
CA VAL A 8 1.31 4.68 1.81
C VAL A 8 1.87 5.79 2.67
N HIS A 9 2.65 5.39 3.67
CA HIS A 9 3.24 6.33 4.61
C HIS A 9 4.35 7.15 3.94
N ARG A 10 4.69 8.27 4.59
CA ARG A 10 5.83 9.11 4.20
C ARG A 10 7.12 8.29 4.15
N PRO A 11 8.07 8.63 3.26
CA PRO A 11 9.39 8.00 3.25
C PRO A 11 10.04 8.04 4.63
N SER A 12 10.63 6.92 5.05
CA SER A 12 11.36 6.87 6.32
C SER A 12 12.78 7.44 6.18
N PRO A 13 13.43 7.87 7.27
CA PRO A 13 14.83 8.34 7.23
C PRO A 13 15.83 7.29 6.74
N SER A 14 15.54 6.00 6.94
CA SER A 14 16.31 4.87 6.40
C SER A 14 16.00 4.55 4.93
N GLY A 15 15.15 5.35 4.28
CA GLY A 15 14.62 5.08 2.95
C GLY A 15 13.34 4.22 2.96
N GLY A 16 12.71 4.11 1.80
CA GLY A 16 11.47 3.36 1.60
C GLY A 16 10.22 3.96 2.26
N ARG A 17 9.05 3.45 1.89
CA ARG A 17 7.71 3.86 2.36
C ARG A 17 6.99 2.66 2.92
N ARG A 18 6.47 2.78 4.13
CA ARG A 18 5.65 1.71 4.73
C ARG A 18 4.30 1.68 4.02
N VAL A 19 3.82 0.50 3.66
CA VAL A 19 2.50 0.30 3.07
C VAL A 19 1.64 -0.47 4.05
N THR A 20 0.45 0.06 4.35
CA THR A 20 -0.51 -0.57 5.27
C THR A 20 -1.89 -0.67 4.63
N ALA A 21 -2.61 -1.76 4.89
CA ALA A 21 -4.01 -1.92 4.54
C ALA A 21 -4.90 -1.79 5.78
N ARG A 22 -6.00 -1.03 5.70
CA ARG A 22 -6.98 -0.92 6.78
C ARG A 22 -8.01 -2.05 6.67
N ARG A 23 -7.77 -3.18 7.36
CA ARG A 23 -8.72 -4.29 7.44
C ARG A 23 -9.49 -4.27 8.75
N THR A 24 -10.82 -4.25 8.68
CA THR A 24 -11.71 -4.42 9.84
C THR A 24 -11.37 -3.47 11.00
N GLY A 25 -11.01 -2.22 10.67
CA GLY A 25 -10.64 -1.18 11.63
C GLY A 25 -9.17 -1.16 12.08
N ARG A 26 -8.34 -2.12 11.68
CA ARG A 26 -6.90 -2.21 12.02
C ARG A 26 -6.00 -2.00 10.81
N ASP A 27 -4.85 -1.37 11.03
CA ASP A 27 -3.79 -1.30 10.01
C ASP A 27 -2.99 -2.59 10.02
N GLU A 28 -2.94 -3.25 8.88
CA GLU A 28 -2.08 -4.41 8.59
C GLU A 28 -0.89 -3.93 7.77
N ILE A 29 0.33 -4.24 8.19
CA ILE A 29 1.55 -3.87 7.46
C ILE A 29 1.74 -4.85 6.30
N LEU A 30 1.72 -4.34 5.08
CA LEU A 30 1.99 -5.13 3.87
C LEU A 30 3.50 -5.21 3.57
N GLY A 31 4.25 -4.16 3.89
CA GLY A 31 5.70 -4.13 3.69
C GLY A 31 6.33 -2.74 3.68
N LEU A 32 7.62 -2.70 3.37
CA LEU A 32 8.41 -1.48 3.11
C LEU A 32 8.75 -1.44 1.61
N ALA A 33 8.20 -0.46 0.90
CA ALA A 33 8.39 -0.28 -0.53
C ALA A 33 9.52 0.71 -0.80
N HIS A 34 10.48 0.36 -1.64
CA HIS A 34 11.54 1.26 -2.11
C HIS A 34 11.26 1.82 -3.51
N SER A 35 10.31 1.24 -4.22
CA SER A 35 9.85 1.64 -5.54
C SER A 35 8.33 1.53 -5.68
N ASP A 36 7.76 2.11 -6.73
CA ASP A 36 6.34 1.90 -7.04
C ASP A 36 6.03 0.45 -7.41
N HIS A 37 7.01 -0.27 -8.00
CA HIS A 37 6.90 -1.70 -8.25
C HIS A 37 6.69 -2.49 -6.95
N ASP A 38 7.43 -2.19 -5.89
CA ASP A 38 7.24 -2.85 -4.59
C ASP A 38 5.83 -2.62 -4.03
N ARG A 39 5.26 -1.43 -4.26
CA ARG A 39 3.88 -1.11 -3.86
C ARG A 39 2.91 -1.99 -4.64
N VAL A 40 3.06 -2.14 -5.95
CA VAL A 40 2.22 -3.03 -6.78
C VAL A 40 2.28 -4.46 -6.27
N VAL A 41 3.48 -4.99 -5.98
CA VAL A 41 3.65 -6.35 -5.46
C VAL A 41 2.87 -6.56 -4.15
N PHE A 42 2.95 -5.61 -3.22
CA PHE A 42 2.19 -5.67 -1.96
C PHE A 42 0.68 -5.60 -2.17
N LEU A 43 0.22 -4.77 -3.10
CA LEU A 43 -1.20 -4.62 -3.42
C LEU A 43 -1.77 -5.89 -4.06
N VAL A 44 -1.05 -6.49 -5.01
CA VAL A 44 -1.42 -7.77 -5.62
C VAL A 44 -1.49 -8.87 -4.55
N ALA A 45 -0.48 -8.96 -3.68
CA ALA A 45 -0.46 -9.93 -2.59
C ALA A 45 -1.62 -9.72 -1.60
N ALA A 46 -2.08 -8.48 -1.42
CA ALA A 46 -3.24 -8.14 -0.60
C ALA A 46 -4.60 -8.38 -1.28
N GLY A 47 -4.60 -8.77 -2.56
CA GLY A 47 -5.81 -9.03 -3.36
C GLY A 47 -6.47 -7.76 -3.91
N VAL A 48 -5.72 -6.68 -4.07
CA VAL A 48 -6.21 -5.44 -4.68
C VAL A 48 -6.33 -5.62 -6.19
N ILE A 49 -7.48 -5.22 -6.73
CA ILE A 49 -7.74 -5.17 -8.17
C ILE A 49 -7.23 -3.83 -8.70
N ASP A 50 -6.56 -3.85 -9.85
CA ASP A 50 -5.95 -2.68 -10.50
C ASP A 50 -4.99 -1.90 -9.58
N PRO A 51 -3.94 -2.56 -9.05
CA PRO A 51 -3.04 -1.99 -8.05
C PRO A 51 -2.31 -0.72 -8.53
N GLU A 52 -2.09 -0.59 -9.84
CA GLU A 52 -1.43 0.57 -10.44
C GLU A 52 -2.29 1.84 -10.33
N GLN A 53 -3.61 1.72 -10.50
CA GLN A 53 -4.55 2.85 -10.43
C GLN A 53 -4.68 3.42 -9.00
N VAL A 54 -4.47 2.59 -7.99
CA VAL A 54 -4.49 3.01 -6.57
C VAL A 54 -3.28 3.88 -6.22
N LEU A 55 -2.17 3.77 -6.96
CA LEU A 55 -0.96 4.55 -6.70
C LEU A 55 -1.07 6.00 -7.20
N ASP A 56 -1.92 6.22 -8.20
CA ASP A 56 -2.07 7.50 -8.89
C ASP A 56 -3.09 8.45 -8.24
N ASP A 57 -3.74 8.05 -7.13
CA ASP A 57 -4.69 8.91 -6.40
C ASP A 57 -3.95 9.80 -5.38
N PRO A 58 -3.87 11.13 -5.60
CA PRO A 58 -3.28 12.05 -4.65
C PRO A 58 -4.28 12.38 -3.53
N HIS A 59 -4.26 11.59 -2.46
CA HIS A 59 -4.98 11.93 -1.21
C HIS A 59 -4.31 13.04 -0.41
#